data_AF-A0A8B6DUX3-F1
#
_entry.id   AF-A0A8B6DUX3-F1
#
_cell.length_a   1.000
_cell.length_b   1.000
_cell.length_c   1.000
_cell.angle_alpha   90.00
_cell.angle_beta   90.00
_cell.angle_gamma   90.00
#
_symmetry.space_group_name_H-M   'P 1'
#
loop_
_entity.id
_entity.type
_entity.pdbx_description
1 polymer ?
#
loop_
_entity_poly.entity_id
_entity_poly.type
_entity_poly.pdbx_seq_one_letter_code
_entity_poly.pdbx_strand_id
1 'polypeptide(L)'
;MRVHVFGNSPSPAVATLGLRKAAQASEHEFGSHVTSFVTRDFYVDDGLTSCPTKEEAVKLMKDTQQALAKYGNLRLHKFASNCAEVMSAFHASDLASNFKGSRLRI
;
A
#
# COMPACT_ATOMS: atom_id res chain seq x y z
N MET A 1 23.08 -25.10 2.17
CA MET A 1 23.14 -23.79 2.86
C MET A 1 21.81 -23.57 3.58
N ARG A 2 21.82 -23.54 4.92
CA ARG A 2 20.65 -23.11 5.73
C ARG A 2 20.95 -21.72 6.25
N VAL A 3 20.86 -20.74 5.35
CA VAL A 3 20.93 -19.33 5.76
C VAL A 3 19.55 -18.90 6.22
N HIS A 4 19.48 -18.11 7.29
CA HIS A 4 18.25 -17.40 7.60
C HIS A 4 17.90 -16.55 6.37
N VAL A 5 16.82 -16.93 5.67
CA VAL A 5 16.32 -16.21 4.49
C VAL A 5 15.94 -14.76 4.85
N PHE A 6 15.65 -14.52 6.13
CA PHE A 6 15.48 -13.20 6.71
C PHE A 6 16.83 -12.48 6.85
N GLY A 7 16.96 -11.34 6.20
CA GLY A 7 18.15 -10.48 6.30
C GLY A 7 19.15 -10.59 5.14
N ASN A 8 18.80 -11.27 4.03
CA ASN A 8 19.61 -11.18 2.82
C ASN A 8 19.54 -9.75 2.25
N SER A 9 20.70 -9.13 2.02
CA SER A 9 20.82 -7.72 1.60
C SER A 9 19.94 -7.29 0.40
N PRO A 10 19.71 -8.12 -0.66
CA PRO A 10 18.88 -7.71 -1.78
C PRO A 10 17.37 -7.90 -1.53
N SER A 11 16.93 -8.53 -0.43
CA SER A 11 15.51 -8.82 -0.19
C SER A 11 14.60 -7.59 -0.30
N PRO A 12 14.94 -6.41 0.28
CA PRO A 12 14.12 -5.20 0.13
C PRO A 12 14.01 -4.71 -1.33
N ALA A 13 15.09 -4.84 -2.10
CA ALA A 13 15.11 -4.45 -3.51
C ALA A 13 14.24 -5.39 -4.36
N VAL A 14 14.31 -6.70 -4.09
CA VAL A 14 13.46 -7.71 -4.77
C VAL A 14 11.99 -7.52 -4.41
N ALA A 15 11.66 -7.25 -3.15
CA ALA A 15 10.29 -6.97 -2.72
C ALA A 15 9.72 -5.72 -3.42
N THR A 16 10.48 -4.62 -3.41
CA THR A 16 10.10 -3.38 -4.11
C THR A 16 9.92 -3.60 -5.62
N LEU A 17 10.79 -4.39 -6.25
CA LEU A 17 10.68 -4.73 -7.67
C LEU A 17 9.40 -5.52 -7.96
N GLY A 18 9.09 -6.53 -7.15
CA GLY A 18 7.87 -7.31 -7.28
C GLY A 18 6.61 -6.45 -7.15
N LEU A 19 6.58 -5.59 -6.13
CA LEU A 19 5.48 -4.64 -5.89
C LEU A 19 5.27 -3.70 -7.09
N ARG A 20 6.36 -3.11 -7.62
CA ARG A 20 6.30 -2.23 -8.80
C ARG A 20 5.83 -2.95 -10.06
N LYS A 21 6.27 -4.19 -10.28
CA LYS A 21 5.80 -5.00 -11.43
C LYS A 21 4.30 -5.31 -11.34
N ALA A 22 3.80 -5.63 -10.15
CA ALA A 22 2.36 -5.84 -9.95
C ALA A 22 1.55 -4.56 -10.25
N ALA A 23 2.03 -3.40 -9.80
CA ALA A 23 1.38 -2.12 -10.09
C ALA A 23 1.42 -1.76 -11.59
N GLN A 24 2.56 -1.93 -12.25
CA GLN A 24 2.69 -1.71 -13.71
C GLN A 24 1.75 -2.60 -14.52
N ALA A 25 1.60 -3.87 -14.15
CA ALA A 25 0.67 -4.78 -14.82
C ALA A 25 -0.81 -4.36 -14.66
N SER A 26 -1.12 -3.59 -13.61
CA SER A 26 -2.47 -3.08 -13.34
C SER A 26 -2.82 -1.79 -14.05
N GLU A 27 -1.84 -1.09 -14.64
CA GLU A 27 -1.99 0.30 -15.12
C GLU A 27 -3.08 0.45 -16.20
N HIS A 28 -3.27 -0.54 -17.06
CA HIS A 28 -4.31 -0.50 -18.09
C HIS A 28 -5.74 -0.54 -17.51
N GLU A 29 -5.94 -1.23 -16.38
CA GLU A 29 -7.27 -1.40 -15.77
C GLU A 29 -7.53 -0.37 -14.67
N PHE A 30 -6.51 -0.08 -13.86
CA PHE A 30 -6.63 0.78 -12.69
C PHE A 30 -6.08 2.19 -12.91
N GLY A 31 -5.39 2.46 -14.02
CA GLY A 31 -4.81 3.76 -14.31
C GLY A 31 -3.44 4.00 -13.67
N SER A 32 -2.80 5.10 -14.07
CA SER A 32 -1.42 5.42 -13.68
C SER A 32 -1.28 5.92 -12.24
N HIS A 33 -2.37 6.28 -11.54
CA HIS A 33 -2.33 6.71 -10.14
C HIS A 33 -1.89 5.60 -9.20
N VAL A 34 -2.27 4.34 -9.45
CA VAL A 34 -1.81 3.18 -8.67
C VAL A 34 -0.31 2.98 -8.86
N THR A 35 0.17 2.94 -10.11
CA THR A 35 1.60 2.82 -10.43
C THR A 35 2.41 3.96 -9.81
N SER A 36 1.88 5.18 -9.87
CA SER A 36 2.53 6.37 -9.30
C SER A 36 2.65 6.27 -7.78
N PHE A 37 1.57 5.92 -7.09
CA PHE A 37 1.57 5.71 -5.63
C PHE A 37 2.57 4.61 -5.24
N VAL A 38 2.50 3.43 -5.86
CA VAL A 38 3.41 2.31 -5.56
C VAL A 38 4.88 2.65 -5.82
N THR A 39 5.17 3.44 -6.85
CA THR A 39 6.55 3.74 -7.23
C THR A 39 7.18 4.83 -6.38
N ARG A 40 6.38 5.82 -5.94
CA ARG A 40 6.87 7.06 -5.32
C ARG A 40 6.67 7.12 -3.81
N ASP A 41 5.60 6.50 -3.31
CA ASP A 41 5.11 6.72 -1.95
C ASP A 41 5.29 5.50 -1.04
N PHE A 42 5.85 4.40 -1.57
CA PHE A 42 6.23 3.22 -0.77
C PHE A 42 7.69 3.26 -0.32
N TYR A 43 7.89 2.96 0.96
CA TYR A 43 9.16 2.56 1.53
C TYR A 43 9.10 1.07 1.90
N VAL A 44 9.64 0.23 1.02
CA VAL A 44 9.60 -1.24 1.12
C VAL A 44 8.15 -1.75 1.21
N ASP A 45 7.67 -2.10 2.40
CA ASP A 45 6.33 -2.65 2.66
C ASP A 45 5.31 -1.60 3.13
N ASP A 46 5.76 -0.40 3.50
CA ASP A 46 4.88 0.68 3.98
C ASP A 46 4.63 1.74 2.90
N GLY A 47 3.36 2.05 2.63
CA GLY A 47 2.95 3.14 1.74
C GLY A 47 2.40 4.33 2.51
N LEU A 48 2.88 5.55 2.22
CA LEU A 48 2.44 6.78 2.86
C LEU A 48 2.20 7.88 1.82
N THR A 49 0.96 8.37 1.74
CA THR A 49 0.59 9.45 0.82
C THR A 49 -0.48 10.36 1.43
N SER A 50 -0.67 11.53 0.84
CA SER A 50 -1.72 12.49 1.22
C SER A 50 -2.53 12.90 0.00
N CYS A 51 -3.85 12.91 0.11
CA CYS A 51 -4.76 13.29 -0.97
C CYS A 51 -5.52 14.59 -0.62
N PRO A 52 -5.84 15.44 -1.61
CA PRO A 52 -6.66 16.64 -1.42
C PRO A 52 -8.05 16.36 -0.84
N THR A 53 -8.65 15.22 -1.21
CA THR A 53 -10.01 14.86 -0.80
C THR A 53 -10.07 13.44 -0.20
N LYS A 54 -11.13 13.18 0.58
CA LYS A 54 -11.36 11.87 1.21
C LYS A 54 -11.71 10.83 0.16
N GLU A 55 -12.47 11.23 -0.86
CA GLU A 55 -12.92 10.42 -1.97
C GLU A 55 -11.74 9.92 -2.79
N GLU A 56 -10.77 10.81 -3.10
CA GLU A 56 -9.53 10.43 -3.77
C GLU A 56 -8.70 9.46 -2.93
N ALA A 57 -8.58 9.68 -1.62
CA ALA A 57 -7.85 8.77 -0.74
C ALA A 57 -8.47 7.38 -0.72
N VAL A 58 -9.80 7.29 -0.53
CA VAL A 58 -10.53 6.02 -0.54
C VAL A 58 -10.39 5.32 -1.89
N LYS A 59 -10.56 6.05 -2.99
CA LYS A 59 -10.42 5.50 -4.35
C LYS A 59 -9.01 4.96 -4.58
N LEU A 60 -7.97 5.76 -4.30
CA LEU A 60 -6.59 5.36 -4.48
C LEU A 60 -6.26 4.08 -3.70
N MET A 61 -6.63 4.01 -2.42
CA MET A 61 -6.36 2.84 -1.59
C MET A 61 -7.15 1.60 -2.05
N LYS A 62 -8.42 1.73 -2.45
CA LYS A 62 -9.22 0.60 -2.96
C LYS A 62 -8.72 0.09 -4.30
N ASP A 63 -8.38 1.00 -5.22
CA ASP A 63 -7.82 0.64 -6.53
C ASP A 63 -6.47 -0.06 -6.33
N THR A 64 -5.62 0.45 -5.44
CA THR A 64 -4.33 -0.17 -5.13
C THR A 64 -4.50 -1.55 -4.48
N GLN A 65 -5.44 -1.71 -3.54
CA GLN A 65 -5.73 -3.00 -2.91
C GLN A 65 -6.17 -4.05 -3.94
N GLN A 66 -7.07 -3.67 -4.85
CA GLN A 66 -7.56 -4.55 -5.91
C GLN A 66 -6.47 -4.89 -6.95
N ALA A 67 -5.71 -3.89 -7.39
CA ALA A 67 -4.60 -4.06 -8.33
C ALA A 67 -3.54 -5.03 -7.78
N LEU A 68 -3.07 -4.80 -6.55
CA LEU A 68 -2.05 -5.63 -5.93
C LEU A 68 -2.54 -7.06 -5.66
N ALA A 69 -3.81 -7.24 -5.26
CA ALA A 69 -4.41 -8.55 -5.10
C ALA A 69 -4.50 -9.30 -6.44
N LYS A 70 -4.96 -8.63 -7.50
CA LYS A 70 -5.19 -9.24 -8.82
C LYS A 70 -3.90 -9.58 -9.56
N TYR A 71 -2.93 -8.66 -9.58
CA TYR A 71 -1.72 -8.79 -10.42
C TYR A 71 -0.48 -9.26 -9.66
N GLY A 72 -0.50 -9.21 -8.32
CA GLY A 72 0.63 -9.62 -7.49
C GLY A 72 0.31 -10.69 -6.45
N ASN A 73 -0.97 -11.03 -6.25
CA ASN A 73 -1.43 -11.80 -5.08
C ASN A 73 -0.92 -11.19 -3.76
N LEU A 74 -0.85 -9.86 -3.71
CA LEU A 74 -0.36 -9.09 -2.59
C LEU A 74 -1.54 -8.45 -1.86
N ARG A 75 -1.60 -8.62 -0.54
CA ARG A 75 -2.63 -8.00 0.30
C ARG A 75 -2.12 -6.69 0.86
N LEU A 76 -2.75 -5.58 0.47
CA LEU A 76 -2.58 -4.28 1.14
C LEU A 76 -3.49 -4.24 2.37
N HIS A 77 -2.93 -3.94 3.54
CA HIS A 77 -3.65 -3.93 4.82
C HIS A 77 -2.98 -2.99 5.83
N LYS A 78 -3.53 -2.91 7.05
CA LYS A 78 -3.13 -1.94 8.10
C LYS A 78 -3.34 -0.49 7.69
N PHE A 79 -4.45 -0.20 7.03
CA PHE A 79 -4.84 1.17 6.71
C PHE A 79 -4.92 2.01 7.99
N ALA A 80 -4.44 3.24 7.88
CA ALA A 80 -4.44 4.25 8.92
C ALA A 80 -4.60 5.63 8.29
N SER A 81 -5.46 6.46 8.86
CA SER A 81 -5.72 7.82 8.38
C SER A 81 -6.11 8.70 9.57
N ASN A 82 -5.85 10.00 9.45
CA ASN A 82 -6.38 11.01 10.36
C ASN A 82 -7.86 11.31 10.12
N CYS A 83 -8.47 10.75 9.06
CA CYS A 83 -9.87 10.93 8.72
C CYS A 83 -10.68 9.66 8.99
N ALA A 84 -11.62 9.75 9.95
CA ALA A 84 -12.48 8.62 10.32
C ALA A 84 -13.37 8.13 9.17
N GLU A 85 -13.81 9.02 8.28
CA GLU A 85 -14.61 8.67 7.08
C GLU A 85 -13.80 7.88 6.04
N VAL A 86 -12.49 8.14 5.92
CA VAL A 86 -11.62 7.32 5.09
C VAL A 86 -11.47 5.92 5.71
N MET A 87 -11.30 5.85 7.03
CA MET A 87 -11.16 4.57 7.75
C MET A 87 -12.42 3.70 7.67
N SER A 88 -13.62 4.28 7.71
CA SER A 88 -14.87 3.52 7.61
C SER A 88 -15.12 2.90 6.24
N ALA A 89 -14.35 3.27 5.21
CA ALA A 89 -14.48 2.72 3.87
C ALA A 89 -13.84 1.34 3.68
N PHE A 90 -13.07 0.85 4.68
CA PHE A 90 -12.33 -0.42 4.63
C PHE A 90 -12.84 -1.42 5.67
N HIS A 91 -12.60 -2.71 5.41
CA HIS A 91 -12.99 -3.77 6.33
C HIS A 91 -12.14 -3.72 7.61
N ALA A 92 -12.74 -4.04 8.76
CA ALA A 92 -12.07 -3.95 10.07
C ALA A 92 -10.76 -4.77 10.14
N SER A 93 -10.68 -5.90 9.42
CA SER A 93 -9.46 -6.72 9.34
C SER A 93 -8.30 -6.08 8.58
N ASP A 94 -8.57 -5.04 7.80
CA ASP A 94 -7.58 -4.30 7.02
C ASP A 94 -7.17 -3.00 7.72
N LEU A 95 -7.82 -2.63 8.83
CA LEU A 95 -7.45 -1.47 9.63
C LEU A 95 -6.28 -1.79 10.58
N ALA A 96 -5.44 -0.79 10.85
CA ALA A 96 -4.40 -0.92 11.86
C ALA A 96 -5.02 -1.07 13.26
N SER A 97 -4.64 -2.13 13.99
CA SER A 97 -5.22 -2.50 15.30
C SER A 97 -4.92 -1.54 16.46
N ASN A 98 -3.98 -0.60 16.29
CA ASN A 98 -3.46 0.25 17.38
C ASN A 98 -3.44 1.76 17.07
N PHE A 99 -4.33 2.26 16.21
CA PHE A 99 -4.35 3.68 15.87
C PHE A 99 -4.98 4.55 16.98
N LYS A 100 -4.27 4.75 18.10
CA LYS A 100 -4.62 5.74 19.14
C LYS A 100 -4.18 7.15 18.70
N GLY A 101 -4.81 7.73 17.68
CA GLY A 101 -4.79 9.18 17.41
C GLY A 101 -3.44 9.89 17.47
N SER A 102 -2.31 9.19 17.29
CA SER A 102 -0.99 9.78 17.32
C SER A 102 -0.74 10.34 15.94
N ARG A 103 -0.99 11.64 15.81
CA ARG A 103 -0.47 12.52 14.77
C ARG A 103 0.86 11.95 14.27
N LEU A 104 0.91 11.43 13.04
CA LEU A 104 2.15 11.12 12.35
C LEU A 104 2.95 12.43 12.33
N ARG A 105 3.86 12.59 13.30
CA ARG A 105 4.84 13.67 13.31
C ARG A 105 6.00 13.16 12.48
N ILE A 106 6.08 13.65 11.25
CA ILE A 106 7.29 13.59 10.43
C ILE A 106 8.25 14.64 10.98
#